data_AF-A0A3S3Q057-F1
#
_entry.id   AF-A0A3S3Q057-F1
#
_cell.length_a   1.000
_cell.length_b   1.000
_cell.length_c   1.000
_cell.angle_alpha   90.00
_cell.angle_beta   90.00
_cell.angle_gamma   90.00
#
_symmetry.space_group_name_H-M   'P 1'
#
loop_
_entity.id
_entity.type
_entity.pdbx_description
1 polymer ?
#
loop_
_entity_poly.entity_id
_entity_poly.type
_entity_poly.pdbx_seq_one_letter_code
_entity_poly.pdbx_strand_id
1 'polypeptide(L)'
;MDERSDEKKEVNSCEKASKSGDESSNEEEHKLQYCYCLWFSRRPPGKLTNPQTYDQNLKIIGTFDTVEKFWNVYSHVVRPNALSGHLDFHLFKEGIKPMWEDEANREGGKWIVRLRKGLASRCWENLILAILGEQFMVGGEICGAVVSIRFQEDIISVWNRSANDHSTTIRIRDTLKRVLNLPLNTIMEYKTHNDSLRDHSTLNVGEVPVGCVFVFNKHQSNDYLIVGKGRNRVNETKNATRHAEMEAIDEAIEWCKTNGIQLESLWKNIIVFVTVEPCIMCARALRMLGVKKIYFGCANERFGGCGSVLSVHNDPRLGEFPLECLPNSIAAETSVKLLQSFYMGINPNAPKPNLKRKRVD
;
A
#
# COMPACT_ATOMS: atom_id res chain seq x y z
N MET A 1 -38.56 28.97 -27.43
CA MET A 1 -39.54 27.92 -27.74
C MET A 1 -38.76 26.62 -27.81
N ASP A 2 -38.23 26.15 -26.67
CA ASP A 2 -38.98 25.49 -25.58
C ASP A 2 -39.72 24.27 -26.13
N GLU A 3 -39.68 23.07 -25.55
CA GLU A 3 -39.16 22.53 -24.30
C GLU A 3 -39.46 21.01 -24.40
N ARG A 4 -38.68 20.17 -23.69
CA ARG A 4 -39.13 18.89 -23.05
C ARG A 4 -39.59 17.71 -23.94
N SER A 5 -39.44 16.44 -23.56
CA SER A 5 -38.73 15.69 -22.50
C SER A 5 -39.14 14.22 -22.67
N ASP A 6 -38.23 13.28 -22.37
CA ASP A 6 -38.46 11.94 -21.77
C ASP A 6 -39.33 10.91 -22.53
N GLU A 7 -39.23 9.58 -22.39
CA GLU A 7 -38.36 8.61 -21.70
C GLU A 7 -38.77 7.20 -22.24
N LYS A 8 -37.83 6.24 -22.17
CA LYS A 8 -38.01 4.80 -21.90
C LYS A 8 -38.45 3.78 -22.98
N LYS A 9 -37.49 2.84 -23.18
CA LYS A 9 -37.54 1.36 -23.04
C LYS A 9 -37.58 0.46 -24.28
N GLU A 10 -36.48 -0.31 -24.39
CA GLU A 10 -36.31 -1.75 -24.68
C GLU A 10 -37.16 -2.42 -25.75
N VAL A 11 -36.53 -3.18 -26.67
CA VAL A 11 -36.71 -4.65 -26.81
C VAL A 11 -35.58 -5.24 -27.68
N ASN A 12 -34.99 -6.32 -27.15
CA ASN A 12 -34.26 -7.44 -27.77
C ASN A 12 -34.08 -7.48 -29.31
N SER A 13 -32.86 -7.78 -29.74
CA SER A 13 -32.67 -8.72 -30.87
C SER A 13 -31.42 -9.56 -30.70
N CYS A 14 -31.61 -10.77 -30.18
CA CYS A 14 -30.75 -11.91 -30.46
C CYS A 14 -31.69 -12.97 -31.04
N GLU A 15 -31.62 -13.19 -32.36
CA GLU A 15 -31.93 -14.44 -33.05
C GLU A 15 -32.02 -14.19 -34.57
N LYS A 16 -30.98 -14.63 -35.29
CA LYS A 16 -31.04 -15.45 -36.52
C LYS A 16 -29.78 -15.25 -37.36
N ALA A 17 -28.93 -16.27 -37.41
CA ALA A 17 -28.18 -16.60 -38.62
C ALA A 17 -27.89 -18.11 -38.66
N SER A 18 -28.67 -18.74 -39.53
CA SER A 18 -28.53 -20.02 -40.24
C SER A 18 -27.23 -20.83 -40.16
N LYS A 19 -27.44 -22.14 -39.98
CA LYS A 19 -26.56 -23.27 -40.27
C LYS A 19 -26.07 -23.26 -41.73
N SER A 20 -24.75 -23.40 -41.91
CA SER A 20 -24.14 -24.10 -43.05
C SER A 20 -22.98 -24.91 -42.51
N GLY A 21 -22.99 -26.22 -42.78
CA GLY A 21 -22.07 -27.19 -42.20
C GLY A 21 -20.63 -26.99 -42.66
N ASP A 22 -19.74 -27.06 -41.69
CA ASP A 22 -18.37 -27.53 -41.87
C ASP A 22 -18.14 -28.54 -40.74
N GLU A 23 -18.01 -29.82 -41.09
CA GLU A 23 -17.63 -30.89 -40.15
C GLU A 23 -16.15 -30.72 -39.80
N SER A 24 -15.87 -29.78 -38.92
CA SER A 24 -14.66 -29.79 -38.11
C SER A 24 -15.06 -30.23 -36.71
N SER A 25 -14.27 -31.14 -36.13
CA SER A 25 -14.44 -31.68 -34.78
C SER A 25 -14.76 -30.57 -33.78
N ASN A 26 -16.01 -30.48 -33.32
CA ASN A 26 -16.38 -29.67 -32.15
C ASN A 26 -15.73 -30.32 -30.93
N GLU A 27 -14.46 -30.00 -30.68
CA GLU A 27 -13.82 -30.25 -29.40
C GLU A 27 -14.60 -29.41 -28.36
N GLU A 28 -15.25 -30.08 -27.40
CA GLU A 28 -15.97 -29.40 -26.33
C GLU A 28 -14.98 -28.52 -25.54
N GLU A 29 -15.13 -27.20 -25.64
CA GLU A 29 -14.30 -26.25 -24.88
C GLU A 29 -14.53 -26.40 -23.36
N HIS A 30 -13.45 -26.38 -22.58
CA HIS A 30 -13.51 -26.52 -21.13
C HIS A 30 -13.91 -25.20 -20.48
N LYS A 31 -15.15 -25.12 -19.96
CA LYS A 31 -15.69 -23.93 -19.29
C LYS A 31 -14.97 -23.61 -17.97
N LEU A 32 -14.66 -22.33 -17.79
CA LEU A 32 -14.19 -21.78 -16.52
C LEU A 32 -15.38 -21.45 -15.60
N GLN A 33 -15.13 -21.44 -14.29
CA GLN A 33 -16.16 -21.08 -13.30
C GLN A 33 -16.63 -19.62 -13.43
N TYR A 34 -15.72 -18.73 -13.83
CA TYR A 34 -15.98 -17.31 -14.07
C TYR A 34 -15.33 -16.89 -15.39
N CYS A 35 -15.89 -15.85 -16.02
CA CYS A 35 -15.21 -15.14 -17.10
C CYS A 35 -14.11 -14.24 -16.51
N TYR A 36 -12.97 -14.14 -17.18
CA TYR A 36 -11.83 -13.35 -16.73
C TYR A 36 -11.32 -12.43 -17.84
N CYS A 37 -10.80 -11.27 -17.43
CA CYS A 37 -10.15 -10.28 -18.27
C CYS A 37 -8.67 -10.18 -17.90
N LEU A 38 -7.79 -10.35 -18.89
CA LEU A 38 -6.36 -10.07 -18.78
C LEU A 38 -6.09 -8.63 -19.22
N TRP A 39 -5.45 -7.85 -18.35
CA TRP A 39 -5.11 -6.45 -18.57
C TRP A 39 -3.60 -6.25 -18.52
N PHE A 40 -3.15 -5.16 -19.13
CA PHE A 40 -1.78 -4.68 -19.09
C PHE A 40 -1.76 -3.19 -18.81
N SER A 41 -0.85 -2.76 -17.95
CA SER A 41 -0.54 -1.34 -17.78
C SER A 41 0.95 -1.07 -17.75
N ARG A 42 1.31 0.10 -18.27
CA ARG A 42 2.69 0.62 -18.27
C ARG A 42 2.71 1.96 -17.58
N ARG A 43 3.55 2.07 -16.55
CA ARG A 43 3.77 3.34 -15.86
C ARG A 43 5.04 4.01 -16.39
N PRO A 44 4.95 5.22 -16.96
CA PRO A 44 6.15 5.98 -17.29
C PRO A 44 6.90 6.37 -16.00
N PRO A 45 8.24 6.23 -15.96
CA PRO A 45 9.01 6.60 -14.79
C PRO A 45 8.87 8.11 -14.51
N GLY A 46 8.62 8.47 -13.24
CA GLY A 46 8.61 9.86 -12.76
C GLY A 46 7.32 10.66 -12.94
N LYS A 47 6.22 10.08 -13.45
CA LYS A 47 4.90 10.75 -13.44
C LYS A 47 4.07 10.32 -12.22
N LEU A 48 3.52 11.32 -11.51
CA LEU A 48 2.51 11.14 -10.48
C LEU A 48 1.31 10.38 -11.06
N THR A 49 0.92 9.27 -10.42
CA THR A 49 -0.30 8.54 -10.77
C THR A 49 -1.51 9.32 -10.28
N ASN A 50 -2.08 10.16 -11.14
CA ASN A 50 -3.45 10.64 -10.95
C ASN A 50 -4.44 9.49 -11.22
N PRO A 51 -5.54 9.34 -10.45
CA PRO A 51 -6.54 8.29 -10.65
C PRO A 51 -7.07 8.23 -12.09
N GLN A 52 -7.33 9.40 -12.69
CA GLN A 52 -7.77 9.54 -14.08
C GLN A 52 -6.72 9.05 -15.10
N THR A 53 -5.43 9.13 -14.77
CA THR A 53 -4.33 8.69 -15.64
C THR A 53 -4.07 7.20 -15.52
N TYR A 54 -4.50 6.55 -14.42
CA TYR A 54 -4.35 5.12 -14.23
C TYR A 54 -5.32 4.32 -15.12
N ASP A 55 -6.61 4.69 -15.12
CA ASP A 55 -7.65 4.09 -15.96
C ASP A 55 -7.29 4.20 -17.46
N GLN A 56 -6.72 5.34 -17.87
CA GLN A 56 -6.27 5.56 -19.26
C GLN A 56 -5.08 4.68 -19.69
N ASN A 57 -4.28 4.16 -18.74
CA ASN A 57 -3.11 3.34 -19.04
C ASN A 57 -3.39 1.84 -18.90
N LEU A 58 -4.60 1.47 -18.48
CA LEU A 58 -5.03 0.09 -18.33
C LEU A 58 -5.64 -0.39 -19.67
N LYS A 59 -5.05 -1.41 -20.27
CA LYS A 59 -5.49 -1.97 -21.56
C LYS A 59 -5.92 -3.41 -21.40
N ILE A 60 -7.10 -3.77 -21.89
CA ILE A 60 -7.52 -5.16 -22.00
C ILE A 60 -6.69 -5.83 -23.11
N ILE A 61 -6.10 -6.98 -22.79
CA ILE A 61 -5.44 -7.87 -23.74
C ILE A 61 -6.45 -8.87 -24.30
N GLY A 62 -7.29 -9.44 -23.44
CA GLY A 62 -8.32 -10.39 -23.84
C GLY A 62 -9.25 -10.78 -22.69
N THR A 63 -10.41 -11.27 -23.08
CA THR A 63 -11.46 -11.79 -22.18
C THR A 63 -11.74 -13.24 -22.57
N PHE A 64 -11.87 -14.12 -21.58
CA PHE A 64 -12.05 -15.55 -21.81
C PHE A 64 -12.90 -16.21 -20.73
N ASP A 65 -13.73 -17.14 -21.16
CA ASP A 65 -14.64 -17.96 -20.34
C ASP A 65 -14.35 -19.48 -20.48
N THR A 66 -13.33 -19.85 -21.26
CA THR A 66 -12.88 -21.24 -21.48
C THR A 66 -11.36 -21.36 -21.41
N VAL A 67 -10.87 -22.56 -21.13
CA VAL A 67 -9.43 -22.87 -21.02
C VAL A 67 -8.73 -22.66 -22.36
N GLU A 68 -9.38 -23.03 -23.46
CA GLU A 68 -8.88 -22.89 -24.83
C GLU A 68 -8.73 -21.41 -25.20
N LYS A 69 -9.73 -20.58 -24.91
CA LYS A 69 -9.65 -19.14 -25.13
C LYS A 69 -8.57 -18.49 -24.26
N PHE A 70 -8.41 -18.95 -23.02
CA PHE A 70 -7.29 -18.52 -22.17
C PHE A 70 -5.95 -18.81 -22.86
N TRP A 71 -5.72 -20.04 -23.33
CA TRP A 71 -4.46 -20.40 -23.98
C TRP A 71 -4.27 -19.70 -25.33
N ASN A 72 -5.34 -19.46 -26.09
CA ASN A 72 -5.30 -18.68 -27.33
C ASN A 72 -4.78 -17.25 -27.07
N VAL A 73 -5.19 -16.64 -25.96
CA VAL A 73 -4.66 -15.33 -25.55
C VAL A 73 -3.25 -15.47 -24.95
N TYR A 74 -3.09 -16.25 -23.89
CA TYR A 74 -1.90 -16.26 -23.04
C TYR A 74 -0.64 -16.77 -23.75
N SER A 75 -0.77 -17.72 -24.69
CA SER A 75 0.37 -18.24 -25.47
C SER A 75 1.04 -17.18 -26.35
N HIS A 76 0.31 -16.12 -26.71
CA HIS A 76 0.81 -15.00 -27.52
C HIS A 76 1.24 -13.79 -26.68
N VAL A 77 1.13 -13.86 -25.34
CA VAL A 77 1.54 -12.78 -24.43
C VAL A 77 3.02 -12.92 -24.07
N VAL A 78 3.74 -11.80 -24.14
CA VAL A 78 5.16 -11.74 -23.73
C VAL A 78 5.28 -12.07 -22.23
N ARG A 79 6.16 -13.01 -21.91
CA ARG A 79 6.39 -13.45 -20.53
C ARG A 79 6.95 -12.31 -19.66
N PRO A 80 6.57 -12.23 -18.36
CA PRO A 80 7.05 -11.16 -17.46
C PRO A 80 8.57 -10.97 -17.44
N ASN A 81 9.36 -12.03 -17.52
CA ASN A 81 10.84 -11.94 -17.46
C ASN A 81 11.45 -11.31 -18.72
N ALA A 82 10.75 -11.33 -19.85
CA ALA A 82 11.23 -10.74 -21.10
C ALA A 82 10.94 -9.23 -21.20
N LEU A 83 10.25 -8.68 -20.21
CA LEU A 83 9.86 -7.28 -20.16
C LEU A 83 10.74 -6.49 -19.19
N SER A 84 10.92 -5.20 -19.47
CA SER A 84 11.68 -4.28 -18.63
C SER A 84 10.89 -2.98 -18.36
N GLY A 85 11.21 -2.33 -17.24
CA GLY A 85 10.56 -1.10 -16.79
C GLY A 85 9.49 -1.34 -15.71
N HIS A 86 8.55 -0.40 -15.59
CA HIS A 86 7.45 -0.43 -14.62
C HIS A 86 6.16 -0.87 -15.31
N LEU A 87 5.96 -2.19 -15.38
CA LEU A 87 4.87 -2.83 -16.09
C LEU A 87 4.07 -3.71 -15.13
N ASP A 88 2.77 -3.83 -15.39
CA ASP A 88 1.88 -4.67 -14.60
C ASP A 88 0.97 -5.48 -15.54
N PHE A 89 0.84 -6.79 -15.28
CA PHE A 89 -0.26 -7.60 -15.82
C PHE A 89 -1.28 -7.85 -14.72
N HIS A 90 -2.56 -7.83 -15.09
CA HIS A 90 -3.67 -8.01 -14.15
C HIS A 90 -4.62 -9.05 -14.72
N LEU A 91 -4.97 -10.08 -13.95
CA LEU A 91 -6.02 -11.03 -14.30
C LEU A 91 -7.16 -10.86 -13.29
N PHE A 92 -8.31 -10.39 -13.74
CA PHE A 92 -9.46 -10.12 -12.86
C PHE A 92 -10.73 -10.74 -13.44
N LYS A 93 -11.67 -11.12 -12.55
CA LYS A 93 -12.99 -11.58 -12.99
C LYS A 93 -13.69 -10.48 -13.80
N GLU A 94 -14.46 -10.88 -14.79
CA GLU A 94 -15.24 -9.96 -15.60
C GLU A 94 -16.15 -9.10 -14.72
N GLY A 95 -16.25 -7.81 -15.06
CA GLY A 95 -16.97 -6.81 -14.28
C GLY A 95 -16.20 -6.23 -13.08
N ILE A 96 -15.01 -6.74 -12.74
CA ILE A 96 -14.15 -6.19 -11.70
C ILE A 96 -12.94 -5.50 -12.35
N LYS A 97 -12.84 -4.19 -12.19
CA LYS A 97 -11.64 -3.46 -12.62
C LYS A 97 -10.49 -3.71 -11.64
N PRO A 98 -9.22 -3.81 -12.11
CA PRO A 98 -8.02 -3.94 -11.27
C PRO A 98 -7.66 -2.60 -10.59
N MET A 99 -8.62 -2.06 -9.86
CA MET A 99 -8.61 -0.76 -9.21
C MET A 99 -9.30 -0.89 -7.86
N TRP A 100 -8.78 -0.21 -6.85
CA TRP A 100 -9.34 -0.31 -5.49
C TRP A 100 -10.68 0.43 -5.37
N GLU A 101 -10.93 1.39 -6.26
CA GLU A 101 -12.19 2.15 -6.39
C GLU A 101 -13.36 1.25 -6.84
N ASP A 102 -13.06 0.10 -7.44
CA ASP A 102 -14.08 -0.87 -7.84
C ASP A 102 -14.84 -1.38 -6.61
N GLU A 103 -16.15 -1.53 -6.75
CA GLU A 103 -17.03 -1.99 -5.68
C GLU A 103 -16.59 -3.31 -5.07
N ALA A 104 -16.09 -4.24 -5.89
CA ALA A 104 -15.62 -5.53 -5.42
C ALA A 104 -14.31 -5.45 -4.62
N ASN A 105 -13.54 -4.36 -4.74
CA ASN A 105 -12.22 -4.24 -4.14
C ASN A 105 -12.18 -3.27 -2.96
N ARG A 106 -13.15 -2.35 -2.79
CA ARG A 106 -13.05 -1.24 -1.82
C ARG A 106 -12.86 -1.67 -0.36
N GLU A 107 -13.49 -2.77 0.05
CA GLU A 107 -13.41 -3.34 1.43
C GLU A 107 -12.39 -4.48 1.55
N GLY A 108 -11.67 -4.72 0.46
CA GLY A 108 -10.78 -5.84 0.29
C GLY A 108 -9.35 -5.58 0.68
N GLY A 109 -8.51 -6.53 0.30
CA GLY A 109 -7.07 -6.40 0.43
C GLY A 109 -6.34 -7.27 -0.57
N LYS A 110 -5.02 -7.28 -0.41
CA LYS A 110 -4.13 -8.08 -1.24
C LYS A 110 -3.03 -8.73 -0.43
N TRP A 111 -2.79 -10.00 -0.73
CA TRP A 111 -1.52 -10.64 -0.39
C TRP A 111 -0.45 -10.21 -1.37
N ILE A 112 0.74 -9.90 -0.86
CA ILE A 112 1.88 -9.42 -1.62
C ILE A 112 3.06 -10.38 -1.38
N VAL A 113 3.66 -10.84 -2.47
CA VAL A 113 4.88 -11.65 -2.47
C VAL A 113 5.93 -10.95 -3.32
N ARG A 114 7.10 -10.69 -2.74
CA ARG A 114 8.26 -10.13 -3.43
C ARG A 114 9.16 -11.26 -3.90
N LEU A 115 9.49 -11.24 -5.18
CA LEU A 115 10.24 -12.27 -5.88
C LEU A 115 11.56 -11.69 -6.40
N ARG A 116 12.62 -12.49 -6.27
CA ARG A 116 13.87 -12.21 -6.98
C ARG A 116 13.64 -12.33 -8.50
N LYS A 117 14.42 -11.55 -9.26
CA LYS A 117 14.39 -11.59 -10.73
C LYS A 117 14.58 -13.01 -11.26
N GLY A 118 13.87 -13.31 -12.35
CA GLY A 118 13.87 -14.62 -13.00
C GLY A 118 12.75 -15.57 -12.55
N LEU A 119 12.12 -15.33 -11.38
CA LEU A 119 11.06 -16.20 -10.88
C LEU A 119 9.65 -15.81 -11.36
N ALA A 120 9.45 -14.54 -11.73
CA ALA A 120 8.13 -13.97 -11.96
C ALA A 120 7.31 -14.70 -13.02
N SER A 121 7.90 -15.12 -14.13
CA SER A 121 7.15 -15.77 -15.22
C SER A 121 6.52 -17.09 -14.79
N ARG A 122 7.28 -17.97 -14.12
CA ARG A 122 6.78 -19.25 -13.63
C ARG A 122 5.76 -19.06 -12.50
N CYS A 123 6.06 -18.17 -11.55
CA CYS A 123 5.13 -17.90 -10.46
C CYS A 123 3.83 -17.27 -10.97
N TRP A 124 3.89 -16.38 -11.95
CA TRP A 124 2.70 -15.78 -12.57
C TRP A 124 1.84 -16.83 -13.27
N GLU A 125 2.44 -17.71 -14.08
CA GLU A 125 1.73 -18.78 -14.77
C GLU A 125 1.05 -19.74 -13.77
N ASN A 126 1.78 -20.22 -12.76
CA ASN A 126 1.22 -21.08 -11.73
C ASN A 126 0.06 -20.41 -10.98
N LEU A 127 0.17 -19.11 -10.70
CA LEU A 127 -0.86 -18.36 -10.00
C LEU A 127 -2.14 -18.25 -10.82
N ILE A 128 -2.03 -17.80 -12.07
CA ILE A 128 -3.22 -17.61 -12.91
C ILE A 128 -3.91 -18.95 -13.19
N LEU A 129 -3.15 -20.03 -13.43
CA LEU A 129 -3.72 -21.36 -13.58
C LEU A 129 -4.43 -21.83 -12.31
N ALA A 130 -3.89 -21.53 -11.13
CA ALA A 130 -4.53 -21.84 -9.86
C ALA A 130 -5.82 -21.05 -9.63
N ILE A 131 -5.89 -19.80 -10.10
CA ILE A 131 -7.11 -18.97 -10.04
C ILE A 131 -8.16 -19.51 -11.00
N LEU A 132 -7.81 -19.72 -12.27
CA LEU A 132 -8.72 -20.22 -13.30
C LEU A 132 -9.24 -21.64 -12.98
N GLY A 133 -8.40 -22.47 -12.37
CA GLY A 133 -8.74 -23.82 -11.89
C GLY A 133 -9.35 -23.86 -10.48
N GLU A 134 -9.79 -22.71 -9.94
CA GLU A 134 -10.50 -22.58 -8.66
C GLU A 134 -9.81 -23.27 -7.45
N GLN A 135 -8.48 -23.31 -7.45
CA GLN A 135 -7.68 -24.03 -6.45
C GLN A 135 -7.66 -23.35 -5.06
N PHE A 136 -8.10 -22.10 -4.98
CA PHE A 136 -8.18 -21.35 -3.72
C PHE A 136 -9.36 -21.79 -2.86
N MET A 137 -10.43 -22.31 -3.47
CA MET A 137 -11.61 -22.85 -2.78
C MET A 137 -12.21 -21.89 -1.73
N VAL A 138 -12.19 -20.59 -2.02
CA VAL A 138 -12.76 -19.51 -1.18
C VAL A 138 -14.04 -18.92 -1.80
N GLY A 139 -14.69 -19.66 -2.70
CA GLY A 139 -15.88 -19.20 -3.42
C GLY A 139 -15.63 -17.92 -4.22
N GLY A 140 -16.50 -16.94 -4.07
CA GLY A 140 -16.46 -15.68 -4.83
C GLY A 140 -15.40 -14.67 -4.38
N GLU A 141 -14.60 -14.98 -3.35
CA GLU A 141 -13.73 -13.99 -2.68
C GLU A 141 -12.54 -13.50 -3.52
N ILE A 142 -11.99 -14.32 -4.42
CA ILE A 142 -10.91 -13.87 -5.31
C ILE A 142 -11.47 -12.86 -6.32
N CYS A 143 -10.91 -11.66 -6.33
CA CYS A 143 -11.18 -10.64 -7.35
C CYS A 143 -10.26 -10.83 -8.56
N GLY A 144 -8.98 -11.08 -8.29
CA GLY A 144 -7.96 -11.20 -9.32
C GLY A 144 -6.54 -11.28 -8.77
N ALA A 145 -5.57 -11.24 -9.69
CA ALA A 145 -4.15 -11.22 -9.38
C ALA A 145 -3.39 -10.23 -10.26
N VAL A 146 -2.24 -9.79 -9.74
CA VAL A 146 -1.36 -8.83 -10.40
C VAL A 146 0.07 -9.35 -10.35
N VAL A 147 0.79 -9.27 -11.47
CA VAL A 147 2.27 -9.34 -11.47
C VAL A 147 2.83 -8.00 -11.91
N SER A 148 3.71 -7.47 -11.07
CA SER A 148 4.32 -6.15 -11.19
C SER A 148 5.81 -6.30 -11.41
N ILE A 149 6.26 -5.89 -12.59
CA ILE A 149 7.66 -5.96 -13.01
C ILE A 149 8.34 -4.66 -12.58
N ARG A 150 9.40 -4.74 -11.77
CA ARG A 150 10.18 -3.57 -11.32
C ARG A 150 11.66 -3.75 -11.59
N PHE A 151 12.51 -2.82 -11.15
CA PHE A 151 13.94 -2.88 -11.43
C PHE A 151 14.66 -3.92 -10.55
N GLN A 152 14.47 -3.87 -9.23
CA GLN A 152 15.20 -4.72 -8.27
C GLN A 152 14.55 -6.08 -8.03
N GLU A 153 13.22 -6.10 -7.88
CA GLU A 153 12.44 -7.29 -7.56
C GLU A 153 11.13 -7.27 -8.35
N ASP A 154 10.51 -8.43 -8.53
CA ASP A 154 9.16 -8.54 -9.10
C ASP A 154 8.17 -8.80 -7.98
N ILE A 155 6.94 -8.32 -8.14
CA ILE A 155 5.94 -8.42 -7.09
C ILE A 155 4.73 -9.16 -7.65
N ILE A 156 4.26 -10.17 -6.94
CA ILE A 156 3.00 -10.85 -7.22
C ILE A 156 2.00 -10.45 -6.14
N SER A 157 0.75 -10.23 -6.55
CA SER A 157 -0.34 -9.93 -5.62
C SER A 157 -1.61 -10.68 -5.96
N VAL A 158 -2.35 -11.11 -4.94
CA VAL A 158 -3.68 -11.72 -5.07
C VAL A 158 -4.66 -10.86 -4.30
N TRP A 159 -5.73 -10.43 -4.96
CA TRP A 159 -6.73 -9.50 -4.43
C TRP A 159 -7.99 -10.26 -4.05
N ASN A 160 -8.57 -9.92 -2.90
CA ASN A 160 -9.81 -10.50 -2.41
C ASN A 160 -10.79 -9.43 -1.90
N ARG A 161 -12.08 -9.76 -1.94
CA ARG A 161 -13.20 -8.84 -1.65
C ARG A 161 -13.23 -8.35 -0.22
N SER A 162 -12.99 -9.24 0.74
CA SER A 162 -13.25 -8.98 2.15
C SER A 162 -11.97 -9.04 2.99
N ALA A 163 -11.45 -7.90 3.44
CA ALA A 163 -10.26 -7.88 4.30
C ALA A 163 -10.51 -8.35 5.74
N ASN A 164 -11.74 -8.26 6.22
CA ASN A 164 -12.09 -8.59 7.61
C ASN A 164 -12.27 -10.11 7.84
N ASP A 165 -12.37 -10.91 6.77
CA ASP A 165 -12.43 -12.37 6.88
C ASP A 165 -11.02 -12.97 6.99
N HIS A 166 -10.57 -13.12 8.24
CA HIS A 166 -9.27 -13.67 8.58
C HIS A 166 -9.11 -15.13 8.13
N SER A 167 -10.20 -15.91 8.11
CA SER A 167 -10.15 -17.32 7.74
C SER A 167 -9.89 -17.47 6.24
N THR A 168 -10.59 -16.69 5.43
CA THR A 168 -10.39 -16.62 3.98
C THR A 168 -9.01 -16.09 3.62
N THR A 169 -8.58 -14.98 4.24
CA THR A 169 -7.26 -14.41 3.94
C THR A 169 -6.11 -15.37 4.29
N ILE A 170 -6.20 -16.11 5.40
CA ILE A 170 -5.24 -17.17 5.76
C ILE A 170 -5.26 -18.31 4.73
N ARG A 171 -6.44 -18.77 4.31
CA ARG A 171 -6.57 -19.83 3.29
C ARG A 171 -5.99 -19.41 1.94
N ILE A 172 -6.17 -18.15 1.55
CA ILE A 172 -5.56 -17.58 0.34
C ILE A 172 -4.04 -17.61 0.46
N ARG A 173 -3.49 -17.17 1.59
CA ARG A 173 -2.04 -17.19 1.86
C ARG A 173 -1.46 -18.60 1.72
N ASP A 174 -2.08 -19.57 2.37
CA ASP A 174 -1.57 -20.95 2.43
C ASP A 174 -1.67 -21.62 1.06
N THR A 175 -2.75 -21.36 0.33
CA THR A 175 -2.88 -21.80 -1.07
C THR A 175 -1.82 -21.14 -1.95
N LEU A 176 -1.59 -19.83 -1.80
CA LEU A 176 -0.60 -19.10 -2.56
C LEU A 176 0.81 -19.67 -2.34
N LYS A 177 1.19 -20.00 -1.10
CA LYS A 177 2.46 -20.68 -0.79
C LYS A 177 2.58 -22.02 -1.51
N ARG A 178 1.51 -22.82 -1.47
CA ARG A 178 1.46 -24.15 -2.09
C ARG A 178 1.59 -24.09 -3.61
N VAL A 179 0.77 -23.28 -4.30
CA VAL A 179 0.74 -23.25 -5.78
C VAL A 179 1.99 -22.63 -6.38
N LEU A 180 2.62 -21.71 -5.65
CA LEU A 180 3.87 -21.07 -6.07
C LEU A 180 5.12 -21.83 -5.65
N ASN A 181 4.98 -22.93 -4.90
CA ASN A 181 6.10 -23.69 -4.32
C ASN A 181 7.10 -22.79 -3.58
N LEU A 182 6.58 -21.84 -2.78
CA LEU A 182 7.42 -20.88 -2.07
C LEU A 182 8.07 -21.53 -0.85
N PRO A 183 9.36 -21.24 -0.57
CA PRO A 183 10.00 -21.64 0.68
C PRO A 183 9.19 -21.20 1.90
N LEU A 184 9.22 -22.01 2.98
CA LEU A 184 8.45 -21.74 4.21
C LEU A 184 8.77 -20.37 4.84
N ASN A 185 10.01 -19.91 4.68
CA ASN A 185 10.50 -18.62 5.16
C ASN A 185 10.19 -17.43 4.23
N THR A 186 9.45 -17.64 3.15
CA THR A 186 9.06 -16.55 2.25
C THR A 186 8.13 -15.60 3.00
N ILE A 187 8.58 -14.35 3.13
CA ILE A 187 7.82 -13.29 3.76
C ILE A 187 6.69 -12.89 2.80
N MET A 188 5.47 -12.93 3.32
CA MET A 188 4.26 -12.50 2.63
C MET A 188 3.59 -11.42 3.46
N GLU A 189 3.09 -10.40 2.79
CA GLU A 189 2.50 -9.24 3.43
C GLU A 189 1.04 -9.10 2.98
N TYR A 190 0.11 -8.99 3.91
CA TYR A 190 -1.28 -8.64 3.59
C TYR A 190 -1.48 -7.16 3.81
N LYS A 191 -2.02 -6.46 2.82
CA LYS A 191 -2.42 -5.05 2.95
C LYS A 191 -3.87 -4.89 2.57
N THR A 192 -4.64 -4.21 3.40
CA THR A 192 -5.94 -3.69 3.00
C THR A 192 -5.74 -2.63 1.90
N HIS A 193 -6.73 -2.46 1.03
CA HIS A 193 -6.62 -1.41 0.01
C HIS A 193 -6.57 -0.01 0.63
N ASN A 194 -7.28 0.20 1.75
CA ASN A 194 -7.25 1.45 2.52
C ASN A 194 -5.88 1.73 3.15
N ASP A 195 -5.20 0.72 3.70
CA ASP A 195 -3.85 0.92 4.26
C ASP A 195 -2.80 1.09 3.17
N SER A 196 -2.97 0.43 2.02
CA SER A 196 -2.12 0.62 0.85
C SER A 196 -2.11 2.07 0.36
N LEU A 197 -3.24 2.79 0.48
CA LEU A 197 -3.35 4.21 0.16
C LEU A 197 -2.59 5.10 1.16
N ARG A 198 -2.61 4.76 2.45
CA ARG A 198 -1.87 5.49 3.49
C ARG A 198 -0.35 5.31 3.32
N ASP A 199 0.08 4.10 2.97
CA ASP A 199 1.48 3.76 2.77
C ASP A 199 2.03 4.37 1.46
N HIS A 200 1.26 4.29 0.37
CA HIS A 200 1.61 4.94 -0.90
C HIS A 200 1.54 6.47 -0.83
N SER A 201 0.57 7.07 -0.13
CA SER A 201 0.48 8.53 -0.06
C SER A 201 1.63 9.17 0.71
N THR A 202 2.28 8.46 1.65
CA THR A 202 3.40 9.04 2.40
C THR A 202 4.71 8.97 1.59
N LEU A 203 4.99 7.83 0.97
CA LEU A 203 6.17 7.66 0.11
C LEU A 203 6.06 8.38 -1.24
N ASN A 204 4.87 8.44 -1.85
CA ASN A 204 4.68 9.07 -3.17
C ASN A 204 4.63 10.61 -3.11
N VAL A 205 4.38 11.22 -1.95
CA VAL A 205 4.47 12.69 -1.77
C VAL A 205 5.92 13.12 -1.51
N GLY A 206 6.86 12.18 -1.47
CA GLY A 206 8.27 12.45 -1.17
C GLY A 206 8.49 12.86 0.28
N GLU A 207 7.56 12.53 1.18
CA GLU A 207 7.69 12.78 2.61
C GLU A 207 8.56 11.70 3.25
N VAL A 208 9.40 12.10 4.21
CA VAL A 208 10.13 11.14 5.04
C VAL A 208 9.08 10.33 5.82
N PRO A 209 9.07 8.98 5.75
CA PRO A 209 7.98 8.14 6.25
C PRO A 209 8.06 7.95 7.78
N VAL A 210 7.89 9.05 8.51
CA VAL A 210 7.77 9.06 9.97
C VAL A 210 6.29 9.02 10.34
N GLY A 211 5.95 8.10 11.25
CA GLY A 211 4.61 7.99 11.83
C GLY A 211 4.66 8.18 13.34
N CYS A 212 3.65 8.83 13.89
CA CYS A 212 3.50 9.10 15.32
C CYS A 212 2.08 8.79 15.78
N VAL A 213 1.93 8.20 16.97
CA VAL A 213 0.64 7.89 17.57
C VAL A 213 0.67 8.26 19.05
N PHE A 214 -0.36 8.96 19.50
CA PHE A 214 -0.56 9.36 20.89
C PHE A 214 -1.60 8.44 21.52
N VAL A 215 -1.20 7.76 22.59
CA VAL A 215 -2.04 6.79 23.30
C VAL A 215 -2.35 7.33 24.68
N PHE A 216 -3.61 7.64 24.95
CA PHE A 216 -4.10 8.10 26.23
C PHE A 216 -4.51 6.92 27.11
N ASN A 217 -4.02 6.89 28.34
CA ASN A 217 -4.46 5.95 29.36
C ASN A 217 -5.51 6.63 30.25
N LYS A 218 -6.73 6.09 30.26
CA LYS A 218 -7.79 6.59 31.14
C LYS A 218 -7.57 6.00 32.54
N HIS A 219 -7.04 6.81 33.46
CA HIS A 219 -6.81 6.40 34.85
C HIS A 219 -8.02 5.61 35.41
N GLN A 220 -7.72 4.41 35.94
CA GLN A 220 -8.65 3.42 36.54
C GLN A 220 -9.30 2.40 35.60
N SER A 221 -9.08 2.44 34.28
CA SER A 221 -9.34 1.28 33.42
C SER A 221 -8.06 0.84 32.70
N ASN A 222 -7.96 -0.43 32.34
CA ASN A 222 -6.83 -0.95 31.56
C ASN A 222 -6.98 -0.60 30.06
N ASP A 223 -7.72 0.47 29.75
CA ASP A 223 -8.07 0.87 28.40
C ASP A 223 -7.11 1.92 27.89
N TYR A 224 -6.52 1.62 26.74
CA TYR A 224 -5.65 2.51 26.00
C TYR A 224 -6.39 3.00 24.77
N LEU A 225 -6.49 4.32 24.63
CA LEU A 225 -7.18 4.96 23.50
C LEU A 225 -6.18 5.71 22.64
N ILE A 226 -6.24 5.50 21.33
CA ILE A 226 -5.49 6.33 20.40
C ILE A 226 -6.24 7.65 20.24
N VAL A 227 -5.59 8.75 20.60
CA VAL A 227 -6.17 10.09 20.61
C VAL A 227 -5.58 11.02 19.55
N GLY A 228 -4.45 10.64 18.97
CA GLY A 228 -3.84 11.39 17.87
C GLY A 228 -2.94 10.50 17.02
N LYS A 229 -2.91 10.76 15.71
CA LYS A 229 -2.10 10.07 14.71
C LYS A 229 -1.49 11.12 13.81
N GLY A 230 -0.22 10.96 13.52
CA GLY A 230 0.51 11.92 12.71
C GLY A 230 1.47 11.26 11.75
N ARG A 231 1.69 11.94 10.64
CA ARG A 231 2.74 11.65 9.66
C ARG A 231 3.38 12.94 9.20
N ASN A 232 4.58 12.87 8.64
CA ASN A 232 5.19 14.05 8.04
C ASN A 232 4.36 14.57 6.85
N ARG A 233 4.16 15.88 6.80
CA ARG A 233 3.47 16.62 5.73
C ARG A 233 4.22 17.90 5.35
N VAL A 234 5.55 17.92 5.54
CA VAL A 234 6.38 19.11 5.36
C VAL A 234 6.37 19.60 3.92
N ASN A 235 6.57 18.70 2.96
CA ASN A 235 6.51 18.99 1.54
C ASN A 235 5.08 19.28 1.09
N GLU A 236 4.11 18.49 1.56
CA GLU A 236 2.69 18.61 1.23
C GLU A 236 2.15 20.01 1.60
N THR A 237 2.44 20.46 2.81
CA THR A 237 1.97 21.74 3.35
C THR A 237 2.92 22.91 3.07
N LYS A 238 4.12 22.63 2.56
CA LYS A 238 5.24 23.59 2.44
C LYS A 238 5.57 24.28 3.77
N ASN A 239 5.41 23.56 4.88
CA ASN A 239 5.66 24.07 6.22
C ASN A 239 6.61 23.12 6.96
N ALA A 240 7.81 23.63 7.25
CA ALA A 240 8.88 22.89 7.92
C ALA A 240 8.52 22.37 9.31
N THR A 241 7.46 22.88 9.93
CA THR A 241 7.02 22.45 11.27
C THR A 241 6.13 21.20 11.23
N ARG A 242 5.65 20.76 10.06
CA ARG A 242 4.60 19.73 9.91
C ARG A 242 5.15 18.31 9.97
N HIS A 243 5.82 18.00 11.09
CA HIS A 243 6.33 16.69 11.41
C HIS A 243 5.23 15.80 12.03
N ALA A 244 5.44 14.49 11.99
CA ALA A 244 4.48 13.50 12.50
C ALA A 244 4.02 13.80 13.93
N GLU A 245 4.93 14.18 14.83
CA GLU A 245 4.61 14.51 16.22
C GLU A 245 3.73 15.75 16.33
N MET A 246 3.95 16.76 15.47
CA MET A 246 3.17 18.00 15.47
C MET A 246 1.75 17.76 14.95
N GLU A 247 1.60 16.95 13.90
CA GLU A 247 0.27 16.57 13.41
C GLU A 247 -0.50 15.73 14.44
N ALA A 248 0.19 14.83 15.16
CA ALA A 248 -0.43 14.04 16.23
C ALA A 248 -0.86 14.90 17.44
N ILE A 249 -0.10 15.96 17.77
CA ILE A 249 -0.48 16.96 18.77
C ILE A 249 -1.79 17.66 18.34
N ASP A 250 -1.87 18.12 17.10
CA ASP A 250 -3.04 18.84 16.59
C ASP A 250 -4.30 17.95 16.62
N GLU A 251 -4.20 16.68 16.20
CA GLU A 251 -5.32 15.73 16.29
C GLU A 251 -5.72 15.46 17.74
N ALA A 252 -4.76 15.30 18.65
CA ALA A 252 -5.05 15.06 20.07
C ALA A 252 -5.72 16.26 20.76
N ILE A 253 -5.35 17.49 20.38
CA ILE A 253 -6.03 18.71 20.83
C ILE A 253 -7.50 18.71 20.37
N GLU A 254 -7.75 18.34 19.12
CA GLU A 254 -9.11 18.31 18.57
C GLU A 254 -9.97 17.20 19.19
N TRP A 255 -9.36 16.04 19.46
CA TRP A 255 -9.99 14.95 20.21
C TRP A 255 -10.40 15.41 21.62
N CYS A 256 -9.54 16.16 22.31
CA CYS A 256 -9.85 16.74 23.62
C CYS A 256 -11.06 17.66 23.59
N LYS A 257 -11.13 18.57 22.60
CA LYS A 257 -12.28 19.48 22.43
C LYS A 257 -13.57 18.70 22.21
N THR A 258 -13.52 17.67 21.37
CA THR A 258 -14.68 16.84 21.02
C THR A 258 -15.20 16.05 22.23
N ASN A 259 -14.30 15.61 23.11
CA ASN A 259 -14.63 14.74 24.24
C ASN A 259 -14.70 15.47 25.60
N GLY A 260 -14.52 16.79 25.62
CA GLY A 260 -14.56 17.60 26.86
C GLY A 260 -13.44 17.28 27.85
N ILE A 261 -12.28 16.79 27.38
CA ILE A 261 -11.13 16.46 28.22
C ILE A 261 -10.19 17.66 28.32
N GLN A 262 -9.78 18.03 29.53
CA GLN A 262 -8.78 19.08 29.75
C GLN A 262 -7.40 18.69 29.21
N LEU A 263 -6.75 19.60 28.48
CA LEU A 263 -5.47 19.37 27.83
C LEU A 263 -4.36 19.00 28.82
N GLU A 264 -4.34 19.62 30.00
CA GLU A 264 -3.34 19.35 31.04
C GLU A 264 -3.43 17.92 31.57
N SER A 265 -4.64 17.36 31.59
CA SER A 265 -4.88 15.96 31.97
C SER A 265 -4.46 15.00 30.87
N LEU A 266 -4.70 15.39 29.61
CA LEU A 266 -4.31 14.62 28.44
C LEU A 266 -2.80 14.37 28.41
N TRP A 267 -1.98 15.43 28.39
CA TRP A 267 -0.54 15.31 28.16
C TRP A 267 0.18 14.52 29.25
N LYS A 268 -0.29 14.61 30.50
CA LYS A 268 0.29 13.86 31.63
C LYS A 268 0.07 12.35 31.54
N ASN A 269 -0.91 11.91 30.74
CA ASN A 269 -1.37 10.53 30.63
C ASN A 269 -1.23 9.95 29.22
N ILE A 270 -0.56 10.68 28.32
CA ILE A 270 -0.21 10.20 27.00
C ILE A 270 1.12 9.45 27.04
N ILE A 271 1.13 8.34 26.31
CA ILE A 271 2.34 7.65 25.86
C ILE A 271 2.45 7.89 24.35
N VAL A 272 3.60 8.36 23.91
CA VAL A 272 3.87 8.60 22.49
C VAL A 272 4.61 7.42 21.90
N PHE A 273 4.17 6.97 20.73
CA PHE A 273 4.90 6.00 19.90
C PHE A 273 5.25 6.67 18.58
N VAL A 274 6.53 6.60 18.20
CA VAL A 274 7.02 7.19 16.95
C VAL A 274 7.95 6.21 16.25
N THR A 275 7.96 6.19 14.92
CA THR A 275 8.84 5.28 14.18
C THR A 275 10.31 5.70 14.27
N VAL A 276 10.58 7.00 14.36
CA VAL A 276 11.93 7.57 14.37
C VAL A 276 12.06 8.49 15.57
N GLU A 277 13.23 8.53 16.20
CA GLU A 277 13.53 9.45 17.28
C GLU A 277 13.14 10.90 16.89
N PRO A 278 12.36 11.60 17.73
CA PRO A 278 11.93 12.95 17.43
C PRO A 278 13.12 13.88 17.21
N CYS A 279 12.96 14.80 16.26
CA CYS A 279 13.95 15.84 16.11
C CYS A 279 13.97 16.78 17.33
N ILE A 280 15.02 17.58 17.46
CA ILE A 280 15.19 18.62 18.50
C ILE A 280 13.92 19.46 18.71
N MET A 281 13.26 19.91 17.63
CA MET A 281 12.02 20.70 17.69
C MET A 281 10.87 19.90 18.31
N CYS A 282 10.61 18.69 17.81
CA CYS A 282 9.51 17.84 18.27
C CYS A 282 9.73 17.37 19.72
N ALA A 283 10.97 16.96 20.06
CA ALA A 283 11.34 16.60 21.43
C ALA A 283 11.11 17.77 22.40
N ARG A 284 11.46 19.00 21.99
CA ARG A 284 11.20 20.21 22.79
C ARG A 284 9.70 20.44 22.96
N ALA A 285 8.92 20.37 21.88
CA ALA A 285 7.48 20.59 21.91
C ALA A 285 6.76 19.61 22.84
N LEU A 286 7.06 18.31 22.72
CA LEU A 286 6.52 17.27 23.60
C LEU A 286 6.83 17.54 25.07
N ARG A 287 8.05 17.98 25.37
CA ARG A 287 8.48 18.34 26.71
C ARG A 287 7.73 19.57 27.25
N MET A 288 7.53 20.59 26.42
CA MET A 288 6.73 21.79 26.78
C MET A 288 5.26 21.45 27.07
N LEU A 289 4.71 20.45 26.38
CA LEU A 289 3.35 19.95 26.64
C LEU A 289 3.26 19.11 27.93
N GLY A 290 4.38 18.68 28.49
CA GLY A 290 4.41 17.83 29.70
C GLY A 290 4.18 16.35 29.41
N VAL A 291 4.44 15.90 28.19
CA VAL A 291 4.45 14.47 27.84
C VAL A 291 5.56 13.77 28.62
N LYS A 292 5.21 12.67 29.29
CA LYS A 292 6.15 11.96 30.17
C LYS A 292 6.96 10.90 29.45
N LYS A 293 6.36 10.17 28.52
CA LYS A 293 6.93 8.94 27.97
C LYS A 293 6.80 8.86 26.46
N ILE A 294 7.89 8.52 25.82
CA ILE A 294 7.95 8.24 24.38
C ILE A 294 8.72 6.96 24.09
N TYR A 295 8.20 6.18 23.14
CA TYR A 295 8.85 5.04 22.53
C TYR A 295 9.16 5.35 21.08
N PHE A 296 10.42 5.26 20.67
CA PHE A 296 10.81 5.46 19.27
C PHE A 296 11.47 4.23 18.66
N GLY A 297 11.15 3.93 17.40
CA GLY A 297 11.64 2.75 16.69
C GLY A 297 13.15 2.78 16.43
N CYS A 298 13.67 3.86 15.87
CA CYS A 298 15.08 3.99 15.56
C CYS A 298 15.65 5.37 15.86
N ALA A 299 16.96 5.45 16.06
CA ALA A 299 17.68 6.70 16.29
C ALA A 299 17.59 7.67 15.10
N ASN A 300 17.72 8.97 15.38
CA ASN A 300 17.78 10.04 14.39
C ASN A 300 19.14 10.72 14.46
N GLU A 301 20.11 10.14 13.75
CA GLU A 301 21.52 10.54 13.80
C GLU A 301 21.78 11.96 13.25
N ARG A 302 20.82 12.54 12.53
CA ARG A 302 20.99 13.86 11.90
C ARG A 302 20.36 15.00 12.69
N PHE A 303 19.22 14.76 13.35
CA PHE A 303 18.45 15.80 14.01
C PHE A 303 17.87 15.40 15.38
N GLY A 304 18.23 14.24 15.92
CA GLY A 304 17.63 13.65 17.13
C GLY A 304 17.75 14.51 18.38
N GLY A 305 16.61 14.75 19.04
CA GLY A 305 16.49 15.54 20.27
C GLY A 305 16.44 14.68 21.55
N CYS A 306 16.49 13.36 21.43
CA CYS A 306 16.36 12.42 22.52
C CYS A 306 17.68 11.70 22.86
N GLY A 307 18.81 12.24 22.40
CA GLY A 307 20.15 11.76 22.74
C GLY A 307 21.06 11.49 21.54
N SER A 308 20.54 11.29 20.34
CA SER A 308 21.42 10.99 19.19
C SER A 308 22.22 12.20 18.71
N VAL A 309 21.64 13.40 18.72
CA VAL A 309 22.37 14.64 18.39
C VAL A 309 22.42 15.57 19.60
N LEU A 310 21.26 15.88 20.18
CA LEU A 310 21.16 16.66 21.42
C LEU A 310 20.22 15.96 22.40
N SER A 311 20.52 16.10 23.69
CA SER A 311 19.69 15.54 24.77
C SER A 311 18.63 16.54 25.27
N VAL A 312 17.86 17.13 24.36
CA VAL A 312 16.81 18.12 24.69
C VAL A 312 15.74 17.52 25.61
N HIS A 313 15.47 16.23 25.45
CA HIS A 313 14.55 15.48 26.30
C HIS A 313 14.90 15.55 27.81
N ASN A 314 16.17 15.67 28.20
CA ASN A 314 16.60 15.66 29.60
C ASN A 314 17.39 16.90 30.06
N ASP A 315 17.65 17.87 29.18
CA ASP A 315 18.51 19.03 29.50
C ASP A 315 17.94 19.82 30.70
N PRO A 316 18.66 19.91 31.84
CA PRO A 316 18.16 20.57 33.03
C PRO A 316 17.99 22.09 32.86
N ARG A 317 18.65 22.70 31.88
CA ARG A 317 18.58 24.17 31.65
C ARG A 317 17.25 24.63 31.09
N LEU A 318 16.42 23.72 30.58
CA LEU A 318 15.15 24.05 29.94
C LEU A 318 13.99 24.21 30.94
N GLY A 319 14.13 23.72 32.18
CA GLY A 319 13.21 24.01 33.29
C GLY A 319 11.94 23.15 33.38
N GLU A 320 11.50 22.50 32.30
CA GLU A 320 10.36 21.56 32.35
C GLU A 320 10.78 20.14 32.78
N PHE A 321 9.81 19.30 33.15
CA PHE A 321 10.08 17.89 33.44
C PHE A 321 10.73 17.18 32.25
N PRO A 322 11.67 16.25 32.50
CA PRO A 322 12.31 15.49 31.43
C PRO A 322 11.31 14.56 30.74
N LEU A 323 11.49 14.39 29.44
CA LEU A 323 10.78 13.41 28.62
C LEU A 323 11.52 12.06 28.71
N GLU A 324 10.87 11.03 29.25
CA GLU A 324 11.42 9.68 29.33
C GLU A 324 11.39 9.04 27.93
N CYS A 325 12.58 8.84 27.37
CA CYS A 325 12.76 8.34 26.02
C CYS A 325 13.23 6.89 26.05
N LEU A 326 12.43 5.99 25.47
CA LEU A 326 12.67 4.55 25.48
C LEU A 326 12.76 3.99 24.05
N PRO A 327 13.62 2.99 23.81
CA PRO A 327 13.63 2.29 22.53
C PRO A 327 12.37 1.44 22.36
N ASN A 328 11.74 1.51 21.19
CA ASN A 328 10.63 0.64 20.80
C ASN A 328 11.16 -0.67 20.22
N SER A 329 11.60 -1.58 21.10
CA SER A 329 12.26 -2.85 20.74
C SER A 329 11.44 -3.75 19.82
N ILE A 330 10.11 -3.60 19.80
CA ILE A 330 9.21 -4.46 19.00
C ILE A 330 9.24 -4.06 17.52
N ALA A 331 9.33 -2.77 17.21
CA ALA A 331 9.20 -2.25 15.84
C ALA A 331 10.45 -1.54 15.31
N ALA A 332 11.58 -1.66 16.00
CA ALA A 332 12.82 -0.97 15.67
C ALA A 332 13.33 -1.33 14.26
N GLU A 333 13.46 -2.62 13.94
CA GLU A 333 13.94 -3.05 12.61
C GLU A 333 13.05 -2.57 11.46
N THR A 334 11.73 -2.66 11.64
CA THR A 334 10.76 -2.21 10.64
C THR A 334 10.88 -0.71 10.40
N SER A 335 11.08 0.07 11.47
CA SER A 335 11.25 1.52 11.38
C SER A 335 12.54 1.91 10.65
N VAL A 336 13.66 1.21 10.91
CA VAL A 336 14.92 1.39 10.18
C VAL A 336 14.75 1.06 8.70
N LYS A 337 14.14 -0.09 8.38
CA LYS A 337 13.90 -0.52 6.98
C LYS A 337 13.06 0.50 6.22
N LEU A 338 12.05 1.08 6.86
CA LEU A 338 11.19 2.11 6.27
C LEU A 338 11.99 3.36 5.91
N LEU A 339 12.81 3.89 6.83
CA LEU A 339 13.69 5.04 6.54
C LEU A 339 14.72 4.73 5.45
N GLN A 340 15.36 3.56 5.50
CA GLN A 340 16.34 3.14 4.50
C GLN A 340 15.71 3.09 3.11
N SER A 341 14.51 2.51 2.99
CA SER A 341 13.79 2.43 1.72
C SER A 341 13.50 3.80 1.10
N PHE A 342 13.22 4.81 1.94
CA PHE A 342 13.01 6.18 1.49
C PHE A 342 14.31 6.83 0.97
N TYR A 343 15.41 6.72 1.71
CA TYR A 343 16.69 7.33 1.33
C TYR A 343 17.42 6.60 0.20
N MET A 344 17.10 5.34 -0.08
CA MET A 344 17.56 4.63 -1.28
C MET A 344 16.88 5.15 -2.56
N GLY A 345 15.79 5.90 -2.45
CA GLY A 345 15.15 6.58 -3.57
C GLY A 345 15.98 7.75 -4.11
N ILE A 346 15.74 8.11 -5.37
CA ILE A 346 16.35 9.31 -5.97
C ILE A 346 15.49 10.51 -5.57
N ASN A 347 16.09 11.52 -4.93
CA ASN A 347 15.41 12.79 -4.69
C ASN A 347 15.31 13.58 -6.01
N PRO A 348 14.11 13.74 -6.60
CA PRO A 348 13.95 14.44 -7.88
C PRO A 348 14.22 15.95 -7.76
N ASN A 349 14.21 16.49 -6.53
CA ASN A 349 14.50 17.89 -6.23
C ASN A 349 15.95 18.12 -5.83
N ALA A 350 16.80 17.09 -5.85
CA ALA A 350 18.22 17.27 -5.55
C ALA A 350 18.84 18.23 -6.58
N PRO A 351 19.58 19.27 -6.13
CA PRO A 351 20.33 20.12 -7.03
C PRO A 351 21.26 19.25 -7.89
N LYS A 352 21.39 19.56 -9.19
CA LYS A 352 22.38 18.87 -10.03
C LYS A 352 23.75 18.99 -9.34
N PRO A 353 24.43 17.87 -9.08
CA PRO A 353 25.71 17.93 -8.38
C PRO A 353 26.66 18.80 -9.20
N ASN A 354 27.18 19.86 -8.58
CA ASN A 354 28.27 20.64 -9.15
C ASN A 354 29.47 19.70 -9.21
N LEU A 355 29.77 19.17 -10.40
CA LEU A 355 30.99 18.44 -10.65
C LEU A 355 32.14 19.34 -10.19
N LYS A 356 32.84 18.94 -9.12
CA LYS A 356 34.03 19.66 -8.65
C LYS A 356 34.95 19.80 -9.86
N ARG A 357 35.24 21.05 -10.27
CA ARG A 357 36.28 21.33 -11.26
C ARG A 357 37.52 20.57 -10.80
N LYS A 358 38.04 19.66 -11.63
CA LYS A 358 39.34 19.03 -11.41
C LYS A 358 40.32 20.16 -11.08
N ARG A 359 40.99 20.07 -9.92
CA ARG A 359 42.19 20.88 -9.70
C ARG A 359 43.13 20.52 -10.86
N VAL A 360 43.43 21.53 -11.67
CA VAL A 360 44.53 21.44 -12.62
C VAL A 360 45.76 21.67 -11.76
N ASP A 361 46.58 20.64 -11.62
CA ASP A 361 47.88 20.72 -10.96
C ASP A 361 48.84 21.64 -11.74
#